data_AF-A0A433JHX0-F1
#
_entry.id   AF-A0A433JHX0-F1
#
_cell.length_a   1.000
_cell.length_b   1.000
_cell.length_c   1.000
_cell.angle_alpha   90.00
_cell.angle_beta   90.00
_cell.angle_gamma   90.00
#
_symmetry.space_group_name_H-M   'P 1'
#
loop_
_entity.id
_entity.type
_entity.pdbx_description
1 polymer ?
#
loop_
_entity_poly.entity_id
_entity_poly.type
_entity_poly.pdbx_seq_one_letter_code
_entity_poly.pdbx_strand_id
1 'polypeptide(L)'
;MPIPYLQRNGVKIAPFKNPEIEPYGAFANTTEPGEHPIDQTVILGGKNTTLHWPSSEHAFHAQKIIYLKEQLGQNHPAQATLTKMVKEIESTNKVFMPRDDYDPLVRAYLPELRKHGLNVSDKQSFDKLCGADYHAVHNPNGERKTLDFMRTVVQLKLAQNPELREKAIECAKNGIMPVEVSRYDVNWASGDNGKGQNMLGVIILEEGNKLLAQQGGTPAIPNPAQAYRSIQQNQDLSHNALAPLLSPTSKNWVIPNAMPSMSELPSNRFHAFEFDEVVKNLPSRVELETTLRKGKVPLLDREHTILDAYIRSNSNQYKNEAAEIIPQYAVKNVMNDFNTQVNVKAVENSRAGTQGHDNHAIKVTFASQKEAEAFCQKLHKEHGIHSHTFGAGVSKTAQNGSVYLTKQDLEKLTQDSKLCKQSGAGALVYESHVKAYQQHDQQNLKEAVPSLQSMRPS
;
A
#
# COMPACT_ATOMS: atom_id res chain seq x y z
N MET A 1 -0.13 -0.93 -9.79
CA MET A 1 -1.18 -1.76 -10.44
C MET A 1 -2.52 -1.07 -10.21
N PRO A 2 -3.45 -1.08 -11.18
CA PRO A 2 -4.75 -0.45 -10.98
C PRO A 2 -5.49 -1.12 -9.81
N ILE A 3 -5.94 -0.30 -8.87
CA ILE A 3 -6.54 -0.74 -7.61
C ILE A 3 -8.03 -1.13 -7.78
N PRO A 4 -8.54 -2.16 -7.06
CA PRO A 4 -9.95 -2.53 -7.07
C PRO A 4 -10.87 -1.35 -6.79
N TYR A 5 -12.05 -1.29 -7.42
CA TYR A 5 -13.07 -0.30 -7.09
C TYR A 5 -14.47 -0.88 -7.27
N LEU A 6 -15.44 -0.28 -6.59
CA LEU A 6 -16.85 -0.57 -6.80
C LEU A 6 -17.36 0.29 -7.96
N GLN A 7 -17.93 -0.34 -8.99
CA GLN A 7 -18.58 0.35 -10.10
C GLN A 7 -20.09 0.42 -9.85
N ARG A 8 -20.66 1.63 -9.74
CA ARG A 8 -22.10 1.84 -9.63
C ARG A 8 -22.56 2.91 -10.61
N ASN A 9 -23.41 2.53 -11.56
CA ASN A 9 -24.04 3.44 -12.54
C ASN A 9 -23.03 4.40 -13.21
N GLY A 10 -21.90 3.86 -13.69
CA GLY A 10 -20.87 4.66 -14.35
C GLY A 10 -19.84 5.32 -13.41
N VAL A 11 -20.07 5.33 -12.10
CA VAL A 11 -19.18 5.92 -11.09
C VAL A 11 -18.31 4.85 -10.44
N LYS A 12 -17.02 5.17 -10.24
CA LYS A 12 -16.09 4.36 -9.45
C LYS A 12 -16.02 4.89 -8.02
N ILE A 13 -16.24 4.02 -7.04
CA ILE A 13 -16.11 4.36 -5.62
C ILE A 13 -15.19 3.39 -4.90
N ALA A 14 -14.50 3.89 -3.88
CA ALA A 14 -13.65 3.14 -2.97
C ALA A 14 -14.22 3.26 -1.55
N PRO A 15 -15.16 2.38 -1.15
CA PRO A 15 -15.70 2.42 0.21
C PRO A 15 -14.64 1.98 1.22
N PHE A 16 -14.52 2.67 2.35
CA PHE A 16 -13.58 2.31 3.42
C PHE A 16 -14.14 2.60 4.81
N LYS A 17 -13.69 1.83 5.83
CA LYS A 17 -13.97 2.11 7.25
C LYS A 17 -13.02 1.39 8.21
N ASN A 18 -12.87 0.07 8.04
CA ASN A 18 -11.99 -0.73 8.88
C ASN A 18 -10.55 -0.69 8.33
N PRO A 19 -9.56 -0.20 9.10
CA PRO A 19 -8.14 -0.15 8.71
C PRO A 19 -7.62 -1.45 8.08
N GLU A 20 -8.04 -2.60 8.62
CA GLU A 20 -7.55 -3.93 8.23
C GLU A 20 -8.06 -4.39 6.85
N ILE A 21 -9.09 -3.74 6.29
CA ILE A 21 -9.70 -4.15 5.03
C ILE A 21 -8.98 -3.49 3.85
N GLU A 22 -8.11 -4.23 3.20
CA GLU A 22 -7.44 -3.79 1.97
C GLU A 22 -8.44 -3.62 0.80
N PRO A 23 -8.16 -2.70 -0.16
CA PRO A 23 -6.97 -1.85 -0.20
C PRO A 23 -7.13 -0.50 0.52
N TYR A 24 -8.36 -0.11 0.87
CA TYR A 24 -8.68 1.26 1.27
C TYR A 24 -8.86 1.47 2.76
N GLY A 25 -8.90 0.40 3.56
CA GLY A 25 -9.12 0.45 5.00
C GLY A 25 -8.25 1.48 5.70
N ALA A 26 -6.96 1.46 5.39
CA ALA A 26 -5.95 2.37 5.93
C ALA A 26 -6.17 3.86 5.63
N PHE A 27 -7.11 4.24 4.75
CA PHE A 27 -7.55 5.64 4.63
C PHE A 27 -8.33 6.13 5.84
N ALA A 28 -8.92 5.24 6.64
CA ALA A 28 -9.56 5.60 7.90
C ALA A 28 -8.59 6.35 8.82
N ASN A 29 -9.11 7.34 9.55
CA ASN A 29 -8.38 8.10 10.56
C ASN A 29 -8.28 7.36 11.90
N THR A 30 -9.26 6.51 12.21
CA THR A 30 -9.28 5.65 13.40
C THR A 30 -8.49 4.36 13.12
N THR A 31 -7.18 4.38 13.39
CA THR A 31 -6.29 3.22 13.29
C THR A 31 -5.72 2.83 14.65
N GLU A 32 -5.17 1.63 14.77
CA GLU A 32 -4.40 1.25 15.95
C GLU A 32 -3.14 2.16 16.08
N PRO A 33 -2.66 2.40 17.31
CA PRO A 33 -1.41 3.13 17.53
C PRO A 33 -0.24 2.48 16.78
N GLY A 34 0.52 3.30 16.06
CA GLY A 34 1.73 2.85 15.37
C GLY A 34 1.50 2.17 14.02
N GLU A 35 0.25 1.96 13.59
CA GLU A 35 -0.06 1.40 12.25
C GLU A 35 0.32 2.40 11.14
N HIS A 36 -0.10 3.66 11.30
CA HIS A 36 0.26 4.79 10.42
C HIS A 36 0.56 6.04 11.25
N PRO A 37 1.68 6.04 12.01
CA PRO A 37 2.04 7.17 12.86
C PRO A 37 2.32 8.41 12.00
N ILE A 38 2.18 9.58 12.62
CA ILE A 38 2.40 10.87 11.96
C ILE A 38 3.38 11.69 12.78
N ASP A 39 4.52 12.00 12.17
CA ASP A 39 5.44 12.99 12.68
C ASP A 39 5.00 14.40 12.23
N GLN A 40 4.94 15.34 13.17
CA GLN A 40 4.59 16.73 12.87
C GLN A 40 5.49 17.70 13.63
N THR A 41 6.17 18.57 12.91
CA THR A 41 6.91 19.68 13.51
C THR A 41 5.98 20.89 13.67
N VAL A 42 5.82 21.37 14.90
CA VAL A 42 5.02 22.56 15.25
C VAL A 42 5.81 23.48 16.18
N ILE A 43 5.36 24.73 16.31
CA ILE A 43 5.97 25.68 17.24
C ILE A 43 5.26 25.55 18.60
N LEU A 44 5.94 24.99 19.61
CA LEU A 44 5.46 24.95 20.99
C LEU A 44 6.36 25.83 21.87
N GLY A 45 5.76 26.84 22.52
CA GLY A 45 6.51 27.75 23.41
C GLY A 45 7.65 28.48 22.70
N GLY A 46 7.44 28.87 21.44
CA GLY A 46 8.44 29.56 20.62
C GLY A 46 9.56 28.67 20.06
N LYS A 47 9.49 27.34 20.25
CA LYS A 47 10.48 26.39 19.74
C LYS A 47 9.85 25.40 18.78
N ASN A 48 10.57 25.08 17.69
CA ASN A 48 10.23 23.96 16.83
C ASN A 48 10.32 22.66 17.63
N THR A 49 9.21 21.96 17.73
CA THR A 49 9.09 20.67 18.41
C THR A 49 8.48 19.69 17.44
N THR A 50 9.16 18.56 17.22
CA THR A 50 8.58 17.42 16.51
C THR A 50 7.74 16.62 17.48
N LEU A 51 6.49 16.38 17.11
CA LEU A 51 5.52 15.57 17.83
C LEU A 51 5.32 14.27 17.07
N HIS A 52 5.21 13.16 17.80
CA HIS A 52 5.05 11.82 17.25
C HIS A 52 3.64 11.31 17.53
N TRP A 53 2.72 11.50 16.59
CA TRP A 53 1.33 11.11 16.75
C TRP A 53 1.16 9.61 16.51
N PRO A 54 0.58 8.84 17.45
CA PRO A 54 0.37 7.42 17.25
C PRO A 54 -0.60 7.07 16.11
N SER A 55 -1.55 7.97 15.80
CA SER A 55 -2.50 7.81 14.69
C SER A 55 -3.00 9.15 14.15
N SER A 56 -3.74 9.11 13.04
CA SER A 56 -4.36 10.32 12.44
C SER A 56 -5.37 10.99 13.37
N GLU A 57 -6.09 10.22 14.19
CA GLU A 57 -7.08 10.76 15.13
C GLU A 57 -6.42 11.58 16.25
N HIS A 58 -5.27 11.13 16.77
CA HIS A 58 -4.46 11.91 17.70
C HIS A 58 -4.03 13.23 17.07
N ALA A 59 -3.45 13.17 15.88
CA ALA A 59 -2.96 14.34 15.16
C ALA A 59 -4.09 15.36 14.89
N PHE A 60 -5.25 14.88 14.46
CA PHE A 60 -6.43 15.70 14.16
C PHE A 60 -6.96 16.44 15.37
N HIS A 61 -7.12 15.75 16.50
CA HIS A 61 -7.58 16.39 17.73
C HIS A 61 -6.55 17.33 18.34
N ALA A 62 -5.26 17.01 18.21
CA ALA A 62 -4.18 17.91 18.60
C ALA A 62 -4.15 19.20 17.78
N GLN A 63 -4.47 19.16 16.47
CA GLN A 63 -4.51 20.37 15.63
C GLN A 63 -5.46 21.44 16.18
N LYS A 64 -6.59 21.05 16.76
CA LYS A 64 -7.55 21.99 17.36
C LYS A 64 -6.90 22.82 18.47
N ILE A 65 -6.15 22.14 19.34
CA ILE A 65 -5.46 22.75 20.47
C ILE A 65 -4.27 23.57 19.98
N ILE A 66 -3.50 23.05 19.01
CA ILE A 66 -2.36 23.76 18.40
C ILE A 66 -2.83 25.05 17.74
N TYR A 67 -3.93 25.01 16.97
CA TYR A 67 -4.52 26.20 16.36
C TYR A 67 -4.92 27.23 17.41
N LEU A 68 -5.63 26.83 18.47
CA LEU A 68 -5.95 27.75 19.56
C LEU A 68 -4.69 28.35 20.20
N LYS A 69 -3.62 27.55 20.40
CA LYS A 69 -2.34 28.05 20.90
C LYS A 69 -1.70 29.07 19.97
N GLU A 70 -1.85 28.96 18.66
CA GLU A 70 -1.33 29.92 17.69
C GLU A 70 -2.15 31.22 17.68
N GLN A 71 -3.46 31.13 17.88
CA GLN A 71 -4.33 32.31 18.02
C GLN A 71 -4.06 33.07 19.33
N LEU A 72 -3.68 32.34 20.38
CA LEU A 72 -3.26 32.93 21.64
C LEU A 72 -1.80 33.41 21.52
N GLY A 73 -1.51 34.66 21.90
CA GLY A 73 -0.13 35.12 21.95
C GLY A 73 0.77 34.21 22.81
N GLN A 74 2.07 34.20 22.54
CA GLN A 74 3.04 33.32 23.23
C GLN A 74 3.06 33.52 24.77
N ASN A 75 2.66 34.70 25.24
CA ASN A 75 2.62 35.06 26.66
C ASN A 75 1.25 34.81 27.32
N HIS A 76 0.27 34.26 26.59
CA HIS A 76 -1.05 34.02 27.16
C HIS A 76 -0.98 32.97 28.29
N PRO A 77 -1.61 33.17 29.46
CA PRO A 77 -1.51 32.26 30.61
C PRO A 77 -1.90 30.80 30.29
N ALA A 78 -2.84 30.60 29.37
CA ALA A 78 -3.30 29.26 28.96
C ALA A 78 -2.29 28.46 28.12
N GLN A 79 -1.18 29.06 27.66
CA GLN A 79 -0.21 28.39 26.79
C GLN A 79 0.35 27.10 27.41
N ALA A 80 0.69 27.14 28.70
CA ALA A 80 1.22 25.98 29.42
C ALA A 80 0.21 24.83 29.51
N THR A 81 -1.04 25.14 29.88
CA THR A 81 -2.13 24.17 29.97
C THR A 81 -2.40 23.51 28.61
N LEU A 82 -2.48 24.32 27.53
CA LEU A 82 -2.71 23.79 26.18
C LEU A 82 -1.53 22.94 25.70
N THR A 83 -0.28 23.29 26.02
CA THR A 83 0.88 22.42 25.72
C THR A 83 0.74 21.08 26.44
N LYS A 84 0.32 21.09 27.71
CA LYS A 84 0.13 19.87 28.48
C LYS A 84 -0.94 18.97 27.83
N MET A 85 -2.06 19.54 27.39
CA MET A 85 -3.09 18.79 26.65
C MET A 85 -2.54 18.16 25.37
N VAL A 86 -1.77 18.90 24.58
CA VAL A 86 -1.12 18.39 23.34
C VAL A 86 -0.19 17.21 23.66
N LYS A 87 0.61 17.32 24.72
CA LYS A 87 1.51 16.24 25.16
C LYS A 87 0.78 15.03 25.74
N GLU A 88 -0.36 15.23 26.39
CA GLU A 88 -1.19 14.13 26.88
C GLU A 88 -1.80 13.32 25.73
N ILE A 89 -2.28 13.99 24.67
CA ILE A 89 -2.70 13.33 23.43
C ILE A 89 -1.53 12.55 22.82
N GLU A 90 -0.35 13.18 22.67
CA GLU A 90 0.84 12.53 22.09
C GLU A 90 1.24 11.24 22.85
N SER A 91 1.13 11.27 24.18
CA SER A 91 1.54 10.16 25.04
C SER A 91 0.55 8.99 25.10
N THR A 92 -0.62 9.13 24.48
CA THR A 92 -1.65 8.08 24.53
C THR A 92 -1.23 6.91 23.63
N ASN A 93 -1.32 5.67 24.12
CA ASN A 93 -0.91 4.47 23.38
C ASN A 93 -2.07 3.48 23.22
N LYS A 94 -3.21 3.97 22.73
CA LYS A 94 -4.41 3.20 22.41
C LYS A 94 -5.15 3.85 21.24
N VAL A 95 -6.12 3.15 20.64
CA VAL A 95 -7.05 3.78 19.69
C VAL A 95 -7.65 5.02 20.33
N PHE A 96 -7.45 6.16 19.69
CA PHE A 96 -7.95 7.45 20.19
C PHE A 96 -9.34 7.69 19.63
N MET A 97 -10.29 7.95 20.50
CA MET A 97 -11.69 8.11 20.17
C MET A 97 -12.19 9.49 20.60
N PRO A 98 -12.94 10.23 19.76
CA PRO A 98 -13.42 11.57 20.12
C PRO A 98 -14.20 11.62 21.43
N ARG A 99 -15.06 10.63 21.68
CA ARG A 99 -15.97 10.62 22.84
C ARG A 99 -15.34 10.06 24.11
N ASP A 100 -14.41 9.14 23.96
CA ASP A 100 -13.82 8.41 25.08
C ASP A 100 -12.49 9.02 25.53
N ASP A 101 -11.82 9.78 24.67
CA ASP A 101 -10.50 10.35 24.94
C ASP A 101 -10.49 11.88 24.86
N TYR A 102 -10.88 12.45 23.72
CA TYR A 102 -10.82 13.90 23.53
C TYR A 102 -11.81 14.66 24.40
N ASP A 103 -13.09 14.25 24.39
CA ASP A 103 -14.13 14.91 25.17
C ASP A 103 -13.80 14.92 26.68
N PRO A 104 -13.39 13.79 27.31
CA PRO A 104 -12.94 13.80 28.71
C PRO A 104 -11.69 14.63 28.96
N LEU A 105 -10.70 14.58 28.06
CA LEU A 105 -9.48 15.41 28.16
C LEU A 105 -9.86 16.89 28.22
N VAL A 106 -10.66 17.38 27.26
CA VAL A 106 -11.09 18.79 27.25
C VAL A 106 -11.80 19.14 28.55
N ARG A 107 -12.77 18.32 28.99
CA ARG A 107 -13.53 18.58 30.24
C ARG A 107 -12.62 18.65 31.47
N ALA A 108 -11.62 17.78 31.57
CA ALA A 108 -10.67 17.78 32.68
C ALA A 108 -9.87 19.09 32.77
N TYR A 109 -9.55 19.71 31.64
CA TYR A 109 -8.78 20.95 31.58
C TYR A 109 -9.62 22.24 31.60
N LEU A 110 -10.95 22.18 31.40
CA LEU A 110 -11.82 23.36 31.41
C LEU A 110 -11.66 24.27 32.66
N PRO A 111 -11.59 23.75 33.92
CA PRO A 111 -11.40 24.61 35.09
C PRO A 111 -10.09 25.40 35.05
N GLU A 112 -9.00 24.77 34.63
CA GLU A 112 -7.68 25.41 34.53
C GLU A 112 -7.64 26.43 33.39
N LEU A 113 -8.22 26.09 32.23
CA LEU A 113 -8.32 27.01 31.09
C LEU A 113 -9.14 28.27 31.44
N ARG A 114 -10.24 28.13 32.20
CA ARG A 114 -10.99 29.28 32.74
C ARG A 114 -10.17 30.12 33.71
N LYS A 115 -9.46 29.48 34.63
CA LYS A 115 -8.55 30.17 35.56
C LYS A 115 -7.47 30.97 34.80
N HIS A 116 -7.06 30.49 33.63
CA HIS A 116 -6.12 31.16 32.73
C HIS A 116 -6.77 32.13 31.73
N GLY A 117 -8.02 32.53 31.97
CA GLY A 117 -8.68 33.63 31.26
C GLY A 117 -9.38 33.24 29.97
N LEU A 118 -9.46 31.95 29.61
CA LEU A 118 -10.25 31.53 28.45
C LEU A 118 -11.75 31.48 28.79
N ASN A 119 -12.57 32.07 27.92
CA ASN A 119 -14.02 32.07 28.04
C ASN A 119 -14.62 30.73 27.57
N VAL A 120 -14.46 29.68 28.38
CA VAL A 120 -14.93 28.31 28.09
C VAL A 120 -15.74 27.72 29.24
N SER A 121 -17.00 27.38 28.98
CA SER A 121 -17.90 26.72 29.95
C SER A 121 -17.88 25.21 29.83
N ASP A 122 -17.80 24.72 28.59
CA ASP A 122 -17.99 23.34 28.19
C ASP A 122 -17.16 23.00 26.93
N LYS A 123 -17.23 21.75 26.50
CA LYS A 123 -16.53 21.26 25.31
C LYS A 123 -16.94 22.01 24.03
N GLN A 124 -18.21 22.37 23.87
CA GLN A 124 -18.68 23.04 22.66
C GLN A 124 -18.12 24.46 22.56
N SER A 125 -18.08 25.19 23.68
CA SER A 125 -17.44 26.51 23.75
C SER A 125 -15.92 26.42 23.48
N PHE A 126 -15.26 25.36 23.93
CA PHE A 126 -13.84 25.11 23.64
C PHE A 126 -13.61 24.82 22.15
N ASP A 127 -14.40 23.93 21.54
CA ASP A 127 -14.33 23.64 20.11
C ASP A 127 -14.56 24.90 19.28
N LYS A 128 -15.50 25.75 19.67
CA LYS A 128 -15.76 27.03 19.01
C LYS A 128 -14.53 27.95 19.05
N LEU A 129 -13.84 28.05 20.19
CA LEU A 129 -12.57 28.80 20.26
C LEU A 129 -11.48 28.20 19.37
N CYS A 130 -11.52 26.89 19.14
CA CYS A 130 -10.60 26.21 18.22
C CYS A 130 -11.04 26.32 16.74
N GLY A 131 -12.12 27.05 16.43
CA GLY A 131 -12.71 27.12 15.09
C GLY A 131 -13.28 25.77 14.60
N ALA A 132 -13.63 24.88 15.52
CA ALA A 132 -13.91 23.46 15.28
C ALA A 132 -15.35 23.06 15.63
N ASP A 133 -16.29 24.00 15.71
CA ASP A 133 -17.67 23.76 16.14
C ASP A 133 -18.64 23.42 14.99
N TYR A 134 -18.16 23.36 13.74
CA TYR A 134 -18.99 22.95 12.60
C TYR A 134 -19.55 21.53 12.75
N HIS A 135 -20.85 21.40 12.46
CA HIS A 135 -21.50 20.11 12.24
C HIS A 135 -22.63 20.25 11.21
N ALA A 136 -22.66 19.37 10.20
CA ALA A 136 -23.59 19.47 9.08
C ALA A 136 -25.06 19.60 9.51
N VAL A 137 -25.46 18.84 10.53
CA VAL A 137 -26.83 18.86 11.09
C VAL A 137 -27.00 19.81 12.27
N HIS A 138 -26.13 19.75 13.27
CA HIS A 138 -26.33 20.45 14.54
C HIS A 138 -25.79 21.88 14.59
N ASN A 139 -24.82 22.24 13.74
CA ASN A 139 -24.26 23.58 13.67
C ASN A 139 -23.70 23.87 12.25
N PRO A 140 -24.58 24.00 11.23
CA PRO A 140 -24.16 24.14 9.84
C PRO A 140 -23.45 25.47 9.55
N ASN A 141 -23.58 26.46 10.44
CA ASN A 141 -22.93 27.76 10.33
C ASN A 141 -21.68 27.88 11.21
N GLY A 142 -21.27 26.79 11.88
CA GLY A 142 -20.07 26.76 12.69
C GLY A 142 -18.80 26.94 11.87
N GLU A 143 -17.71 27.26 12.56
CA GLU A 143 -16.40 27.43 11.95
C GLU A 143 -15.86 26.07 11.47
N ARG A 144 -15.25 26.09 10.27
CA ARG A 144 -14.87 24.87 9.54
C ARG A 144 -13.36 24.62 9.55
N LYS A 145 -12.63 25.10 10.56
CA LYS A 145 -11.16 24.89 10.64
C LYS A 145 -10.79 23.41 10.75
N THR A 146 -11.71 22.57 11.20
CA THR A 146 -11.57 21.10 11.15
C THR A 146 -11.24 20.56 9.76
N LEU A 147 -11.71 21.20 8.67
CA LEU A 147 -11.33 20.82 7.31
C LEU A 147 -9.84 21.05 7.07
N ASP A 148 -9.33 22.21 7.48
CA ASP A 148 -7.90 22.55 7.33
C ASP A 148 -7.05 21.61 8.18
N PHE A 149 -7.48 21.31 9.42
CA PHE A 149 -6.80 20.35 10.29
C PHE A 149 -6.71 18.97 9.65
N MET A 150 -7.81 18.46 9.08
CA MET A 150 -7.81 17.15 8.44
C MET A 150 -6.98 17.15 7.15
N ARG A 151 -6.97 18.24 6.37
CA ARG A 151 -6.07 18.37 5.21
C ARG A 151 -4.60 18.25 5.62
N THR A 152 -4.19 18.94 6.69
CA THR A 152 -2.84 18.83 7.23
C THR A 152 -2.52 17.40 7.65
N VAL A 153 -3.43 16.73 8.37
CA VAL A 153 -3.24 15.34 8.83
C VAL A 153 -3.14 14.37 7.65
N VAL A 154 -4.04 14.46 6.68
CA VAL A 154 -4.02 13.61 5.47
C VAL A 154 -2.75 13.84 4.66
N GLN A 155 -2.33 15.10 4.46
CA GLN A 155 -1.08 15.42 3.79
C GLN A 155 0.12 14.76 4.48
N LEU A 156 0.24 14.89 5.80
CA LEU A 156 1.33 14.29 6.56
C LEU A 156 1.29 12.76 6.51
N LYS A 157 0.10 12.17 6.69
CA LYS A 157 -0.10 10.71 6.61
C LYS A 157 0.38 10.17 5.27
N LEU A 158 -0.07 10.75 4.16
CA LEU A 158 0.31 10.31 2.82
C LEU A 158 1.79 10.58 2.53
N ALA A 159 2.35 11.70 3.00
CA ALA A 159 3.78 11.99 2.82
C ALA A 159 4.69 10.93 3.48
N GLN A 160 4.26 10.42 4.63
CA GLN A 160 5.03 9.47 5.46
C GLN A 160 4.72 8.00 5.16
N ASN A 161 3.65 7.71 4.40
CA ASN A 161 3.22 6.35 4.04
C ASN A 161 3.15 6.21 2.51
N PRO A 162 4.25 5.84 1.83
CA PRO A 162 4.33 5.81 0.37
C PRO A 162 3.28 4.93 -0.31
N GLU A 163 2.89 3.81 0.31
CA GLU A 163 1.85 2.92 -0.23
C GLU A 163 0.47 3.59 -0.22
N LEU A 164 0.11 4.29 0.86
CA LEU A 164 -1.15 5.03 0.94
C LEU A 164 -1.15 6.22 -0.02
N ARG A 165 0.01 6.88 -0.17
CA ARG A 165 0.22 7.95 -1.16
C ARG A 165 -0.10 7.46 -2.56
N GLU A 166 0.44 6.31 -2.94
CA GLU A 166 0.22 5.71 -4.25
C GLU A 166 -1.26 5.32 -4.45
N LYS A 167 -1.91 4.75 -3.43
CA LYS A 167 -3.36 4.47 -3.46
C LYS A 167 -4.18 5.74 -3.71
N ALA A 168 -3.84 6.86 -3.06
CA ALA A 168 -4.53 8.15 -3.27
C ALA A 168 -4.30 8.72 -4.68
N ILE A 169 -3.08 8.61 -5.22
CA ILE A 169 -2.74 9.00 -6.60
C ILE A 169 -3.52 8.15 -7.60
N GLU A 170 -3.59 6.83 -7.39
CA GLU A 170 -4.33 5.93 -8.27
C GLU A 170 -5.85 6.20 -8.20
N CYS A 171 -6.40 6.58 -7.05
CA CYS A 171 -7.78 7.09 -6.99
C CYS A 171 -7.97 8.33 -7.87
N ALA A 172 -7.08 9.32 -7.75
CA ALA A 172 -7.12 10.56 -8.54
C ALA A 172 -7.01 10.32 -10.06
N LYS A 173 -6.07 9.47 -10.45
CA LYS A 173 -5.79 9.11 -11.84
C LYS A 173 -6.93 8.35 -12.50
N ASN A 174 -7.53 7.41 -11.77
CA ASN A 174 -8.56 6.53 -12.32
C ASN A 174 -10.00 7.03 -12.11
N GLY A 175 -10.16 8.14 -11.39
CA GLY A 175 -11.47 8.74 -11.09
C GLY A 175 -12.27 7.90 -10.09
N ILE A 176 -11.61 7.39 -9.05
CA ILE A 176 -12.22 6.60 -7.99
C ILE A 176 -12.47 7.53 -6.80
N MET A 177 -13.72 7.67 -6.38
CA MET A 177 -14.10 8.48 -5.21
C MET A 177 -13.97 7.66 -3.92
N PRO A 178 -13.05 8.01 -3.00
CA PRO A 178 -13.03 7.40 -1.67
C PRO A 178 -14.29 7.79 -0.90
N VAL A 179 -14.94 6.83 -0.26
CA VAL A 179 -16.16 7.06 0.54
C VAL A 179 -16.00 6.40 1.90
N GLU A 180 -15.87 7.20 2.95
CA GLU A 180 -15.87 6.66 4.31
C GLU A 180 -17.30 6.18 4.65
N VAL A 181 -17.43 4.96 5.15
CA VAL A 181 -18.71 4.33 5.47
C VAL A 181 -18.94 4.35 6.98
N SER A 182 -19.92 5.12 7.45
CA SER A 182 -20.30 5.18 8.86
C SER A 182 -21.78 5.46 8.99
N ARG A 183 -22.44 4.78 9.92
CA ARG A 183 -23.83 5.07 10.27
C ARG A 183 -23.98 6.26 11.22
N TYR A 184 -22.91 6.65 11.89
CA TYR A 184 -22.95 7.67 12.96
C TYR A 184 -22.37 9.01 12.55
N ASP A 185 -21.57 9.05 11.48
CA ASP A 185 -20.86 10.26 11.06
C ASP A 185 -21.43 10.81 9.75
N VAL A 186 -21.95 12.03 9.81
CA VAL A 186 -22.53 12.75 8.67
C VAL A 186 -21.62 13.85 8.13
N ASN A 187 -20.50 14.13 8.79
CA ASN A 187 -19.50 15.10 8.34
C ASN A 187 -18.41 14.38 7.55
N TRP A 188 -17.71 13.44 8.19
CA TRP A 188 -16.53 12.78 7.64
C TRP A 188 -16.87 11.62 6.72
N ALA A 189 -18.04 11.01 6.90
CA ALA A 189 -18.48 9.82 6.19
C ALA A 189 -19.79 10.03 5.41
N SER A 190 -20.25 8.97 4.74
CA SER A 190 -21.49 8.95 3.94
C SER A 190 -22.77 8.96 4.76
N GLY A 191 -22.71 8.67 6.06
CA GLY A 191 -23.84 8.66 6.98
C GLY A 191 -24.81 7.48 6.82
N ASP A 192 -25.73 7.35 7.78
CA ASP A 192 -26.70 6.24 7.83
C ASP A 192 -27.53 6.11 6.55
N ASN A 193 -28.04 7.23 6.04
CA ASN A 193 -28.93 7.31 4.87
C ASN A 193 -28.23 7.80 3.59
N GLY A 194 -26.90 7.84 3.57
CA GLY A 194 -26.11 8.26 2.41
C GLY A 194 -26.06 9.77 2.18
N LYS A 195 -26.65 10.58 3.08
CA LYS A 195 -26.68 12.06 2.99
C LYS A 195 -25.52 12.75 3.71
N GLY A 196 -24.56 11.99 4.24
CA GLY A 196 -23.35 12.53 4.87
C GLY A 196 -22.44 13.20 3.85
N GLN A 197 -21.61 14.12 4.32
CA GLN A 197 -20.78 14.99 3.48
C GLN A 197 -19.50 14.32 2.97
N ASN A 198 -19.10 13.17 3.53
CA ASN A 198 -17.89 12.42 3.16
C ASN A 198 -16.64 13.31 3.05
N MET A 199 -16.47 14.23 4.00
CA MET A 199 -15.36 15.19 3.98
C MET A 199 -14.00 14.51 3.95
N LEU A 200 -13.85 13.35 4.62
CA LEU A 200 -12.57 12.65 4.66
C LEU A 200 -12.20 12.10 3.27
N GLY A 201 -13.13 11.40 2.62
CA GLY A 201 -12.92 10.88 1.27
C GLY A 201 -12.65 11.97 0.24
N VAL A 202 -13.35 13.11 0.35
CA VAL A 202 -13.11 14.31 -0.47
C VAL A 202 -11.69 14.84 -0.27
N ILE A 203 -11.23 15.02 0.98
CA ILE A 203 -9.89 15.53 1.28
C ILE A 203 -8.79 14.58 0.81
N ILE A 204 -8.99 13.26 0.96
CA ILE A 204 -8.03 12.26 0.45
C ILE A 204 -7.86 12.39 -1.07
N LEU A 205 -8.97 12.58 -1.80
CA LEU A 205 -8.91 12.75 -3.25
C LEU A 205 -8.35 14.12 -3.66
N GLU A 206 -8.60 15.18 -2.89
CA GLU A 206 -7.97 16.50 -3.07
C GLU A 206 -6.44 16.39 -2.99
N GLU A 207 -5.90 15.72 -1.96
CA GLU A 207 -4.45 15.53 -1.81
C GLU A 207 -3.90 14.58 -2.90
N GLY A 208 -4.64 13.52 -3.25
CA GLY A 208 -4.30 12.63 -4.37
C GLY A 208 -4.18 13.38 -5.71
N ASN A 209 -5.11 14.31 -6.00
CA ASN A 209 -5.06 15.15 -7.19
C ASN A 209 -3.80 16.03 -7.22
N LYS A 210 -3.46 16.65 -6.08
CA LYS A 210 -2.25 17.49 -5.95
C LYS A 210 -0.98 16.67 -6.17
N LEU A 211 -0.90 15.48 -5.57
CA LEU A 211 0.25 14.57 -5.73
C LEU A 211 0.39 14.08 -7.18
N LEU A 212 -0.71 13.73 -7.84
CA LEU A 212 -0.71 13.35 -9.25
C LEU A 212 -0.23 14.52 -10.15
N ALA A 213 -0.69 15.74 -9.89
CA ALA A 213 -0.27 16.92 -10.63
C ALA A 213 1.23 17.21 -10.47
N GLN A 214 1.81 16.96 -9.28
CA GLN A 214 3.26 17.05 -9.06
C GLN A 214 4.06 16.05 -9.91
N GLN A 215 3.44 14.94 -10.33
CA GLN A 215 4.01 13.96 -11.24
C GLN A 215 3.70 14.25 -12.73
N GLY A 216 3.10 15.41 -13.04
CA GLY A 216 2.70 15.80 -14.40
C GLY A 216 1.42 15.11 -14.90
N GLY A 217 0.68 14.42 -14.02
CA GLY A 217 -0.60 13.80 -14.36
C GLY A 217 -1.78 14.77 -14.24
N THR A 218 -2.90 14.42 -14.89
CA THR A 218 -4.16 15.16 -14.80
C THR A 218 -5.19 14.34 -14.03
N PRO A 219 -5.82 14.89 -12.98
CA PRO A 219 -6.83 14.17 -12.20
C PRO A 219 -8.10 13.93 -13.02
N ALA A 220 -8.65 12.71 -12.93
CA ALA A 220 -9.91 12.36 -13.57
C ALA A 220 -11.13 12.99 -12.88
N ILE A 221 -11.00 13.34 -11.58
CA ILE A 221 -12.00 14.09 -10.82
C ILE A 221 -11.34 15.39 -10.31
N PRO A 222 -11.36 16.49 -11.08
CA PRO A 222 -10.68 17.73 -10.68
C PRO A 222 -11.31 18.41 -9.45
N ASN A 223 -12.61 18.21 -9.23
CA ASN A 223 -13.35 18.78 -8.11
C ASN A 223 -14.05 17.68 -7.29
N PRO A 224 -13.35 17.07 -6.32
CA PRO A 224 -13.89 15.98 -5.50
C PRO A 224 -15.20 16.32 -4.79
N ALA A 225 -15.32 17.51 -4.21
CA ALA A 225 -16.52 17.93 -3.47
C ALA A 225 -17.75 18.09 -4.38
N GLN A 226 -17.58 18.59 -5.61
CA GLN A 226 -18.68 18.63 -6.59
C GLN A 226 -19.02 17.23 -7.08
N ALA A 227 -18.02 16.42 -7.40
CA ALA A 227 -18.25 15.05 -7.88
C ALA A 227 -19.00 14.21 -6.84
N TYR A 228 -18.60 14.26 -5.56
CA TYR A 228 -19.28 13.52 -4.50
C TYR A 228 -20.76 13.93 -4.36
N ARG A 229 -21.08 15.23 -4.43
CA ARG A 229 -22.47 15.72 -4.43
C ARG A 229 -23.29 15.16 -5.61
N SER A 230 -22.70 15.11 -6.81
CA SER A 230 -23.35 14.50 -7.97
C SER A 230 -23.56 12.99 -7.81
N ILE A 231 -22.59 12.28 -7.20
CA ILE A 231 -22.72 10.84 -6.92
C ILE A 231 -23.85 10.59 -5.93
N GLN A 232 -23.89 11.36 -4.84
CA GLN A 232 -24.91 11.26 -3.79
C GLN A 232 -26.36 11.46 -4.29
N GLN A 233 -26.55 12.26 -5.35
CA GLN A 233 -27.88 12.44 -5.96
C GLN A 233 -28.36 11.23 -6.76
N ASN A 234 -27.44 10.39 -7.23
CA ASN A 234 -27.72 9.33 -8.19
C ASN A 234 -27.43 7.91 -7.66
N GLN A 235 -26.73 7.80 -6.52
CA GLN A 235 -26.33 6.53 -5.92
C GLN A 235 -26.81 6.43 -4.47
N ASP A 236 -27.20 5.23 -4.07
CA ASP A 236 -27.37 4.92 -2.65
C ASP A 236 -25.99 4.73 -1.99
N LEU A 237 -25.59 5.73 -1.20
CA LEU A 237 -24.35 5.76 -0.43
C LEU A 237 -24.58 5.48 1.07
N SER A 238 -25.77 4.98 1.43
CA SER A 238 -26.11 4.65 2.82
C SER A 238 -25.14 3.64 3.42
N HIS A 239 -25.01 3.69 4.75
CA HIS A 239 -24.21 2.71 5.48
C HIS A 239 -24.62 1.27 5.12
N ASN A 240 -25.91 0.97 5.11
CA ASN A 240 -26.42 -0.36 4.78
C ASN A 240 -26.09 -0.79 3.34
N ALA A 241 -26.03 0.15 2.40
CA ALA A 241 -25.70 -0.14 1.00
C ALA A 241 -24.21 -0.35 0.75
N LEU A 242 -23.32 0.24 1.57
CA LEU A 242 -21.87 0.22 1.36
C LEU A 242 -21.11 -0.67 2.36
N ALA A 243 -21.57 -0.82 3.60
CA ALA A 243 -20.85 -1.58 4.63
C ALA A 243 -20.62 -3.06 4.25
N PRO A 244 -21.58 -3.79 3.64
CA PRO A 244 -21.33 -5.15 3.16
C PRO A 244 -20.33 -5.23 2.00
N LEU A 245 -19.96 -4.10 1.42
CA LEU A 245 -19.11 -3.98 0.24
C LEU A 245 -17.73 -3.40 0.55
N LEU A 246 -17.34 -3.28 1.82
CA LEU A 246 -16.02 -2.78 2.21
C LEU A 246 -14.88 -3.67 1.69
N SER A 247 -15.07 -4.99 1.67
CA SER A 247 -14.07 -5.92 1.14
C SER A 247 -14.26 -6.15 -0.36
N PRO A 248 -13.17 -6.09 -1.17
CA PRO A 248 -13.21 -6.45 -2.58
C PRO A 248 -13.61 -7.91 -2.78
N THR A 249 -14.88 -8.14 -3.11
CA THR A 249 -15.40 -9.45 -3.49
C THR A 249 -15.79 -9.42 -4.96
N SER A 250 -15.51 -10.51 -5.69
CA SER A 250 -15.59 -10.59 -7.16
C SER A 250 -16.97 -10.27 -7.76
N LYS A 251 -18.04 -10.26 -6.95
CA LYS A 251 -19.40 -10.04 -7.45
C LYS A 251 -19.75 -8.57 -7.69
N ASN A 252 -19.23 -7.65 -6.87
CA ASN A 252 -19.63 -6.24 -6.89
C ASN A 252 -18.48 -5.29 -7.21
N TRP A 253 -17.25 -5.77 -7.07
CA TRP A 253 -16.06 -5.01 -7.32
C TRP A 253 -15.54 -5.27 -8.72
N VAL A 254 -15.18 -4.20 -9.41
CA VAL A 254 -14.24 -4.30 -10.53
C VAL A 254 -12.88 -4.46 -9.89
N ILE A 255 -12.31 -5.64 -10.04
CA ILE A 255 -10.91 -5.92 -9.75
C ILE A 255 -10.21 -5.75 -11.10
N PRO A 256 -9.59 -4.60 -11.38
CA PRO A 256 -8.84 -4.42 -12.62
C PRO A 256 -7.83 -5.57 -12.69
N ASN A 257 -8.04 -6.47 -13.65
CA ASN A 257 -7.43 -7.79 -13.71
C ASN A 257 -6.10 -7.91 -12.94
N ALA A 258 -6.09 -8.70 -11.85
CA ALA A 258 -5.06 -9.72 -11.78
C ALA A 258 -5.17 -10.47 -13.12
N MET A 259 -4.11 -10.43 -13.93
CA MET A 259 -4.10 -10.82 -15.36
C MET A 259 -5.26 -11.73 -15.81
N PRO A 260 -6.03 -11.37 -16.85
CA PRO A 260 -7.06 -12.26 -17.34
C PRO A 260 -6.42 -13.58 -17.80
N SER A 261 -7.13 -14.69 -17.61
CA SER A 261 -6.86 -15.95 -18.29
C SER A 261 -6.54 -15.68 -19.77
N MET A 262 -5.39 -16.16 -20.25
CA MET A 262 -4.77 -15.84 -21.55
C MET A 262 -5.61 -16.15 -22.81
N SER A 263 -6.86 -16.59 -22.68
CA SER A 263 -7.69 -16.95 -23.84
C SER A 263 -8.36 -15.77 -24.54
N GLU A 264 -8.40 -14.56 -23.96
CA GLU A 264 -9.22 -13.46 -24.49
C GLU A 264 -8.59 -12.04 -24.37
N LEU A 265 -7.35 -11.85 -24.84
CA LEU A 265 -6.78 -10.50 -24.99
C LEU A 265 -6.80 -10.03 -26.46
N PRO A 266 -7.51 -8.93 -26.80
CA PRO A 266 -7.17 -8.09 -27.94
C PRO A 266 -5.91 -7.27 -27.60
N SER A 267 -5.01 -7.16 -28.57
CA SER A 267 -3.60 -6.75 -28.44
C SER A 267 -3.29 -5.32 -27.98
N ASN A 268 -4.28 -4.48 -27.66
CA ASN A 268 -4.05 -3.04 -27.53
C ASN A 268 -4.57 -2.48 -26.21
N ARG A 269 -3.70 -2.37 -25.20
CA ARG A 269 -3.61 -1.28 -24.19
C ARG A 269 -2.75 -1.71 -22.99
N PHE A 270 -1.47 -1.84 -23.25
CA PHE A 270 -0.45 -1.41 -22.30
C PHE A 270 0.20 -0.19 -22.94
N HIS A 271 0.65 0.79 -22.15
CA HIS A 271 1.67 1.69 -22.66
C HIS A 271 2.91 0.83 -22.90
N ALA A 272 2.98 0.25 -24.11
CA ALA A 272 4.23 -0.02 -24.72
C ALA A 272 4.96 1.33 -24.68
N PHE A 273 5.95 1.44 -23.81
CA PHE A 273 7.15 2.17 -24.20
C PHE A 273 7.43 1.73 -25.65
N GLU A 274 7.75 2.66 -26.55
CA GLU A 274 8.33 2.30 -27.84
C GLU A 274 9.70 1.65 -27.55
N PHE A 275 9.66 0.38 -27.11
CA PHE A 275 10.77 -0.41 -26.58
C PHE A 275 11.75 -0.72 -27.70
N ASP A 276 11.33 -0.61 -28.96
CA ASP A 276 12.09 -1.08 -30.11
C ASP A 276 13.38 -0.27 -30.36
N GLU A 277 13.48 0.99 -29.92
CA GLU A 277 14.76 1.73 -29.95
C GLU A 277 15.65 1.44 -28.75
N VAL A 278 15.09 1.32 -27.54
CA VAL A 278 15.85 1.06 -26.31
C VAL A 278 16.43 -0.36 -26.29
N VAL A 279 15.70 -1.35 -26.82
CA VAL A 279 16.12 -2.76 -26.89
C VAL A 279 17.36 -2.97 -27.75
N LYS A 280 17.58 -2.14 -28.78
CA LYS A 280 18.75 -2.23 -29.65
C LYS A 280 20.07 -1.95 -28.93
N ASN A 281 20.02 -1.28 -27.78
CA ASN A 281 21.19 -0.85 -27.01
C ASN A 281 21.23 -1.44 -25.59
N LEU A 282 20.43 -2.48 -25.31
CA LEU A 282 20.55 -3.18 -24.03
C LEU A 282 21.90 -3.91 -23.97
N PRO A 283 22.60 -3.89 -22.81
CA PRO A 283 23.82 -4.66 -22.66
C PRO A 283 23.51 -6.14 -22.89
N SER A 284 24.49 -6.92 -23.31
CA SER A 284 24.37 -8.39 -23.36
C SER A 284 24.25 -8.99 -21.96
N ARG A 285 23.75 -10.23 -21.87
CA ARG A 285 23.74 -11.01 -20.62
C ARG A 285 25.09 -11.00 -19.89
N VAL A 286 26.19 -11.18 -20.63
CA VAL A 286 27.54 -11.25 -20.05
C VAL A 286 27.94 -9.92 -19.40
N GLU A 287 27.64 -8.80 -20.05
CA GLU A 287 27.93 -7.45 -19.52
C GLU A 287 27.06 -7.13 -18.30
N LEU A 288 25.79 -7.53 -18.35
CA LEU A 288 24.84 -7.39 -17.25
C LEU A 288 25.31 -8.17 -16.02
N GLU A 289 25.61 -9.46 -16.17
CA GLU A 289 26.12 -10.31 -15.10
C GLU A 289 27.47 -9.82 -14.55
N THR A 290 28.36 -9.32 -15.42
CA THR A 290 29.63 -8.71 -14.99
C THR A 290 29.41 -7.49 -14.09
N THR A 291 28.38 -6.70 -14.38
CA THR A 291 28.02 -5.53 -13.56
C THR A 291 27.40 -5.95 -12.22
N LEU A 292 26.48 -6.92 -12.26
CA LEU A 292 25.82 -7.45 -11.07
C LEU A 292 26.80 -8.14 -10.11
N ARG A 293 27.81 -8.86 -10.62
CA ARG A 293 28.88 -9.45 -9.79
C ARG A 293 29.69 -8.43 -9.01
N LYS A 294 29.75 -7.19 -9.47
CA LYS A 294 30.38 -6.06 -8.76
C LYS A 294 29.46 -5.43 -7.70
N GLY A 295 28.29 -6.02 -7.45
CA GLY A 295 27.27 -5.49 -6.55
C GLY A 295 26.57 -4.24 -7.08
N LYS A 296 26.63 -3.97 -8.39
CA LYS A 296 26.01 -2.81 -9.02
C LYS A 296 24.78 -3.24 -9.83
N VAL A 297 23.65 -2.57 -9.61
CA VAL A 297 22.45 -2.74 -10.43
C VAL A 297 22.47 -1.69 -11.55
N PRO A 298 22.60 -2.10 -12.82
CA PRO A 298 22.63 -1.14 -13.92
C PRO A 298 21.26 -0.50 -14.12
N LEU A 299 21.26 0.84 -14.19
CA LEU A 299 20.07 1.65 -14.40
C LEU A 299 19.87 1.94 -15.88
N LEU A 300 18.63 1.85 -16.34
CA LEU A 300 18.23 2.39 -17.64
C LEU A 300 17.99 3.90 -17.52
N ASP A 301 17.27 4.29 -16.46
CA ASP A 301 17.00 5.68 -16.11
C ASP A 301 16.78 5.83 -14.59
N ARG A 302 16.24 6.97 -14.16
CA ARG A 302 15.96 7.24 -12.73
C ARG A 302 14.91 6.33 -12.11
N GLU A 303 14.00 5.78 -12.90
CA GLU A 303 12.86 4.98 -12.47
C GLU A 303 13.00 3.49 -12.84
N HIS A 304 13.91 3.14 -13.74
CA HIS A 304 14.04 1.78 -14.28
C HIS A 304 15.45 1.21 -14.21
N THR A 305 15.56 -0.09 -13.92
CA THR A 305 16.79 -0.86 -14.13
C THR A 305 16.82 -1.48 -15.52
N ILE A 306 17.99 -1.93 -15.95
CA ILE A 306 18.11 -2.73 -17.19
C ILE A 306 17.32 -4.05 -17.06
N LEU A 307 17.20 -4.61 -15.86
CA LEU A 307 16.43 -5.84 -15.61
C LEU A 307 14.92 -5.60 -15.73
N ASP A 308 14.43 -4.41 -15.34
CA ASP A 308 13.04 -3.99 -15.62
C ASP A 308 12.78 -3.97 -17.13
N ALA A 309 13.77 -3.55 -17.93
CA ALA A 309 13.66 -3.55 -19.39
C ALA A 309 13.71 -4.96 -19.99
N TYR A 310 14.59 -5.84 -19.49
CA TYR A 310 14.69 -7.21 -19.97
C TYR A 310 13.39 -7.99 -19.80
N ILE A 311 12.81 -7.98 -18.58
CA ILE A 311 11.63 -8.79 -18.26
C ILE A 311 10.37 -8.31 -19.00
N ARG A 312 10.35 -7.05 -19.43
CA ARG A 312 9.25 -6.44 -20.18
C ARG A 312 9.48 -6.34 -21.68
N SER A 313 10.68 -6.69 -22.15
CA SER A 313 11.02 -6.68 -23.58
C SER A 313 10.08 -7.57 -24.39
N ASN A 314 9.77 -7.22 -25.64
CA ASN A 314 9.05 -8.14 -26.54
C ASN A 314 9.90 -9.33 -27.00
N SER A 315 11.23 -9.28 -26.78
CA SER A 315 12.13 -10.38 -27.10
C SER A 315 12.03 -11.49 -26.05
N ASN A 316 11.66 -12.70 -26.49
CA ASN A 316 11.68 -13.89 -25.64
C ASN A 316 13.08 -14.18 -25.07
N GLN A 317 14.14 -13.83 -25.81
CA GLN A 317 15.52 -13.98 -25.34
C GLN A 317 15.75 -13.17 -24.05
N TYR A 318 15.45 -11.86 -24.07
CA TYR A 318 15.66 -11.01 -22.89
C TYR A 318 14.76 -11.38 -21.71
N LYS A 319 13.51 -11.79 -21.97
CA LYS A 319 12.63 -12.30 -20.90
C LYS A 319 13.22 -13.54 -20.24
N ASN A 320 13.69 -14.49 -21.03
CA ASN A 320 14.29 -15.73 -20.53
C ASN A 320 15.58 -15.44 -19.77
N GLU A 321 16.43 -14.54 -20.28
CA GLU A 321 17.64 -14.11 -19.59
C GLU A 321 17.33 -13.42 -18.25
N ALA A 322 16.36 -12.50 -18.19
CA ALA A 322 15.91 -11.92 -16.92
C ALA A 322 15.35 -12.97 -15.96
N ALA A 323 14.58 -13.92 -16.48
CA ALA A 323 14.03 -15.00 -15.67
C ALA A 323 15.13 -15.84 -15.02
N GLU A 324 16.25 -16.08 -15.71
CA GLU A 324 17.39 -16.80 -15.13
C GLU A 324 18.24 -15.93 -14.19
N ILE A 325 18.47 -14.67 -14.52
CA ILE A 325 19.40 -13.78 -13.80
C ILE A 325 18.77 -13.31 -12.47
N ILE A 326 17.54 -12.79 -12.50
CA ILE A 326 16.93 -12.14 -11.33
C ILE A 326 16.90 -13.06 -10.10
N PRO A 327 16.44 -14.33 -10.17
CA PRO A 327 16.38 -15.19 -8.99
C PRO A 327 17.76 -15.53 -8.45
N GLN A 328 18.73 -15.77 -9.33
CA GLN A 328 20.10 -16.08 -8.93
C GLN A 328 20.72 -14.91 -8.17
N TYR A 329 20.60 -13.69 -8.70
CA TYR A 329 21.19 -12.51 -8.06
C TYR A 329 20.38 -12.03 -6.85
N ALA A 330 19.07 -12.29 -6.80
CA ALA A 330 18.28 -12.04 -5.60
C ALA A 330 18.77 -12.94 -4.44
N VAL A 331 18.99 -14.23 -4.71
CA VAL A 331 19.56 -15.16 -3.73
C VAL A 331 20.98 -14.75 -3.31
N LYS A 332 21.85 -14.40 -4.27
CA LYS A 332 23.22 -13.93 -3.98
C LYS A 332 23.23 -12.65 -3.14
N ASN A 333 22.28 -11.75 -3.38
CA ASN A 333 22.12 -10.51 -2.61
C ASN A 333 21.79 -10.81 -1.14
N VAL A 334 20.83 -11.71 -0.88
CA VAL A 334 20.52 -12.19 0.49
C VAL A 334 21.78 -12.80 1.13
N MET A 335 22.51 -13.63 0.38
CA MET A 335 23.75 -14.23 0.88
C MET A 335 24.85 -13.20 1.16
N ASN A 336 24.73 -11.98 0.63
CA ASN A 336 25.78 -10.95 0.61
C ASN A 336 27.10 -11.49 0.04
N ASP A 337 27.00 -12.37 -0.95
CA ASP A 337 28.13 -12.95 -1.68
C ASP A 337 27.71 -13.23 -3.12
N PHE A 338 28.17 -12.39 -4.04
CA PHE A 338 27.86 -12.51 -5.46
C PHE A 338 28.59 -13.65 -6.18
N ASN A 339 29.54 -14.32 -5.49
CA ASN A 339 30.24 -15.49 -5.99
C ASN A 339 29.56 -16.82 -5.59
N THR A 340 28.57 -16.78 -4.69
CA THR A 340 27.83 -17.98 -4.29
C THR A 340 27.23 -18.68 -5.51
N GLN A 341 27.50 -19.98 -5.67
CA GLN A 341 26.98 -20.77 -6.76
C GLN A 341 25.59 -21.31 -6.40
N VAL A 342 24.59 -20.92 -7.19
CA VAL A 342 23.22 -21.39 -7.01
C VAL A 342 22.64 -21.85 -8.34
N ASN A 343 21.89 -22.95 -8.30
CA ASN A 343 21.06 -23.39 -9.42
C ASN A 343 19.59 -23.16 -9.08
N VAL A 344 18.89 -22.43 -9.95
CA VAL A 344 17.49 -22.06 -9.74
C VAL A 344 16.63 -22.70 -10.82
N LYS A 345 15.64 -23.47 -10.41
CA LYS A 345 14.68 -24.11 -11.33
C LYS A 345 13.28 -24.17 -10.74
N ALA A 346 12.27 -24.14 -11.58
CA ALA A 346 10.93 -24.51 -11.17
C ALA A 346 10.84 -26.04 -10.95
N VAL A 347 9.98 -26.43 -10.03
CA VAL A 347 9.65 -27.82 -9.71
C VAL A 347 8.17 -27.92 -9.36
N GLU A 348 7.59 -29.11 -9.51
CA GLU A 348 6.29 -29.40 -8.93
C GLU A 348 6.33 -29.28 -7.41
N ASN A 349 5.26 -28.71 -6.86
CA ASN A 349 5.09 -28.67 -5.42
C ASN A 349 4.40 -29.96 -4.98
N SER A 350 5.08 -30.78 -4.16
CA SER A 350 4.51 -32.00 -3.57
C SER A 350 3.22 -31.78 -2.76
N ARG A 351 2.90 -30.54 -2.40
CA ARG A 351 1.67 -30.13 -1.71
C ARG A 351 0.70 -29.33 -2.60
N ALA A 352 0.84 -29.44 -3.93
CA ALA A 352 -0.10 -28.84 -4.88
C ALA A 352 -1.54 -29.26 -4.55
N GLY A 353 -2.49 -28.32 -4.62
CA GLY A 353 -3.91 -28.56 -4.30
C GLY A 353 -4.29 -28.45 -2.82
N THR A 354 -3.34 -28.23 -1.92
CA THR A 354 -3.63 -27.87 -0.52
C THR A 354 -3.83 -26.35 -0.41
N GLN A 355 -4.79 -25.89 0.41
CA GLN A 355 -5.08 -24.47 0.57
C GLN A 355 -3.82 -23.68 0.94
N GLY A 356 -3.50 -22.65 0.15
CA GLY A 356 -2.32 -21.78 0.37
C GLY A 356 -1.01 -22.24 -0.29
N HIS A 357 -1.01 -23.34 -1.05
CA HIS A 357 0.17 -23.81 -1.78
C HIS A 357 -0.01 -23.68 -3.30
N ASP A 358 0.94 -23.00 -3.96
CA ASP A 358 1.04 -22.97 -5.42
C ASP A 358 1.33 -24.36 -5.97
N ASN A 359 0.89 -24.64 -7.21
CA ASN A 359 1.17 -25.91 -7.90
C ASN A 359 2.68 -26.15 -8.13
N HIS A 360 3.49 -25.09 -8.12
CA HIS A 360 4.92 -25.16 -8.37
C HIS A 360 5.68 -24.40 -7.27
N ALA A 361 6.98 -24.62 -7.21
CA ALA A 361 7.89 -23.83 -6.40
C ALA A 361 9.18 -23.56 -7.18
N ILE A 362 9.93 -22.55 -6.76
CA ILE A 362 11.28 -22.31 -7.22
C ILE A 362 12.24 -23.03 -6.27
N LYS A 363 12.92 -24.06 -6.77
CA LYS A 363 13.97 -24.78 -6.07
C LYS A 363 15.30 -24.07 -6.31
N VAL A 364 15.88 -23.54 -5.25
CA VAL A 364 17.24 -22.99 -5.21
C VAL A 364 18.17 -24.05 -4.63
N THR A 365 19.15 -24.50 -5.39
CA THR A 365 20.14 -25.51 -4.96
C THR A 365 21.49 -24.84 -4.73
N PHE A 366 22.06 -25.03 -3.55
CA PHE A 366 23.36 -24.50 -3.12
C PHE A 366 24.45 -25.57 -3.23
N ALA A 367 25.72 -25.19 -3.05
CA ALA A 367 26.83 -26.12 -3.08
C ALA A 367 26.84 -27.11 -1.89
N SER A 368 26.22 -26.72 -0.77
CA SER A 368 26.12 -27.56 0.42
C SER A 368 24.84 -27.31 1.23
N GLN A 369 24.50 -28.29 2.08
CA GLN A 369 23.43 -28.14 3.08
C GLN A 369 23.67 -26.94 4.01
N LYS A 370 24.93 -26.72 4.42
CA LYS A 370 25.31 -25.61 5.29
C LYS A 370 25.02 -24.24 4.67
N GLU A 371 25.29 -24.07 3.37
CA GLU A 371 24.95 -22.83 2.65
C GLU A 371 23.43 -22.62 2.55
N ALA A 372 22.68 -23.68 2.25
CA ALA A 372 21.23 -23.63 2.20
C ALA A 372 20.62 -23.26 3.57
N GLU A 373 21.18 -23.77 4.67
CA GLU A 373 20.77 -23.42 6.04
C GLU A 373 21.10 -21.95 6.38
N ALA A 374 22.28 -21.48 5.99
CA ALA A 374 22.65 -20.07 6.15
C ALA A 374 21.68 -19.16 5.39
N PHE A 375 21.29 -19.54 4.18
CA PHE A 375 20.27 -18.82 3.41
C PHE A 375 18.92 -18.80 4.14
N CYS A 376 18.43 -19.93 4.64
CA CYS A 376 17.18 -20.00 5.42
C CYS A 376 17.19 -19.09 6.67
N GLN A 377 18.33 -19.01 7.36
CA GLN A 377 18.49 -18.13 8.51
C GLN A 377 18.37 -16.65 8.12
N LYS A 378 19.01 -16.25 7.02
CA LYS A 378 18.92 -14.87 6.51
C LYS A 378 17.53 -14.51 6.01
N LEU A 379 16.89 -15.41 5.25
CA LEU A 379 15.49 -15.25 4.82
C LEU A 379 14.59 -14.93 6.02
N HIS A 380 14.77 -15.66 7.12
CA HIS A 380 13.96 -15.46 8.32
C HIS A 380 14.30 -14.17 9.07
N LYS A 381 15.58 -13.96 9.38
CA LYS A 381 16.02 -12.88 10.29
C LYS A 381 16.05 -11.51 9.63
N GLU A 382 16.43 -11.46 8.35
CA GLU A 382 16.71 -10.20 7.64
C GLU A 382 15.55 -9.83 6.71
N HIS A 383 14.88 -10.83 6.13
CA HIS A 383 13.83 -10.60 5.13
C HIS A 383 12.43 -10.97 5.62
N GLY A 384 12.26 -11.47 6.86
CA GLY A 384 10.94 -11.86 7.39
C GLY A 384 10.19 -12.84 6.49
N ILE A 385 10.91 -13.76 5.85
CA ILE A 385 10.36 -14.82 5.00
C ILE A 385 10.28 -16.09 5.83
N HIS A 386 9.07 -16.66 5.93
CA HIS A 386 8.74 -17.77 6.82
C HIS A 386 8.43 -19.05 6.06
N SER A 387 8.29 -20.15 6.80
CA SER A 387 7.84 -21.44 6.30
C SER A 387 6.36 -21.38 5.95
N HIS A 388 6.04 -21.56 4.68
CA HIS A 388 4.65 -21.74 4.23
C HIS A 388 4.00 -22.99 4.81
N THR A 389 4.79 -24.00 5.20
CA THR A 389 4.28 -25.25 5.76
C THR A 389 3.96 -25.13 7.26
N PHE A 390 4.73 -24.34 8.00
CA PHE A 390 4.63 -24.28 9.46
C PHE A 390 4.11 -22.94 9.99
N GLY A 391 3.85 -21.97 9.10
CA GLY A 391 3.26 -20.68 9.43
C GLY A 391 4.28 -19.59 9.76
N ALA A 392 3.75 -18.42 10.11
CA ALA A 392 4.54 -17.24 10.46
C ALA A 392 5.44 -17.49 11.68
N GLY A 393 6.62 -16.87 11.71
CA GLY A 393 7.60 -17.01 12.79
C GLY A 393 8.47 -18.28 12.74
N VAL A 394 8.20 -19.20 11.80
CA VAL A 394 9.03 -20.40 11.60
C VAL A 394 9.92 -20.20 10.37
N SER A 395 11.23 -20.44 10.51
CA SER A 395 12.17 -20.36 9.38
C SER A 395 11.90 -21.47 8.35
N LYS A 396 12.20 -21.19 7.08
CA LYS A 396 12.22 -22.23 6.03
C LYS A 396 13.28 -23.28 6.37
N THR A 397 13.07 -24.50 5.87
CA THR A 397 13.98 -25.62 6.09
C THR A 397 14.74 -25.93 4.81
N ALA A 398 16.08 -26.03 4.91
CA ALA A 398 16.92 -26.53 3.85
C ALA A 398 16.81 -28.06 3.73
N GLN A 399 16.63 -28.56 2.51
CA GLN A 399 16.42 -29.98 2.21
C GLN A 399 17.43 -30.42 1.15
N ASN A 400 18.43 -31.23 1.54
CA ASN A 400 19.47 -31.75 0.65
C ASN A 400 20.16 -30.64 -0.17
N GLY A 401 20.65 -29.61 0.51
CA GLY A 401 21.29 -28.44 -0.11
C GLY A 401 20.33 -27.53 -0.88
N SER A 402 19.01 -27.71 -0.73
CA SER A 402 18.01 -26.95 -1.50
C SER A 402 17.03 -26.20 -0.62
N VAL A 403 16.54 -25.06 -1.11
CA VAL A 403 15.49 -24.26 -0.48
C VAL A 403 14.39 -23.96 -1.51
N TYR A 404 13.14 -23.98 -1.07
CA TYR A 404 11.97 -23.81 -1.93
C TYR A 404 11.32 -22.45 -1.67
N LEU A 405 11.17 -21.68 -2.74
CA LEU A 405 10.60 -20.34 -2.74
C LEU A 405 9.26 -20.35 -3.49
N THR A 406 8.27 -19.69 -2.90
CA THR A 406 6.99 -19.39 -3.54
C THR A 406 7.10 -18.16 -4.43
N LYS A 407 6.03 -17.86 -5.16
CA LYS A 407 5.91 -16.62 -5.93
C LYS A 407 6.11 -15.37 -5.05
N GLN A 408 5.51 -15.36 -3.86
CA GLN A 408 5.61 -14.24 -2.92
C GLN A 408 7.02 -14.08 -2.34
N ASP A 409 7.69 -15.19 -2.03
CA ASP A 409 9.07 -15.15 -1.55
C ASP A 409 9.99 -14.51 -2.60
N LEU A 410 9.86 -14.94 -3.87
CA LEU A 410 10.70 -14.42 -4.95
C LEU A 410 10.40 -12.94 -5.26
N GLU A 411 9.13 -12.52 -5.20
CA GLU A 411 8.76 -11.10 -5.30
C GLU A 411 9.46 -10.28 -4.22
N LYS A 412 9.35 -10.70 -2.96
CA LYS A 412 9.95 -9.98 -1.82
C LYS A 412 11.47 -9.87 -1.97
N LEU A 413 12.15 -10.97 -2.31
CA LEU A 413 13.61 -10.96 -2.50
C LEU A 413 14.04 -10.06 -3.68
N THR A 414 13.24 -10.01 -4.74
CA THR A 414 13.53 -9.14 -5.89
C THR A 414 13.39 -7.66 -5.51
N GLN A 415 12.39 -7.30 -4.70
CA GLN A 415 12.22 -5.93 -4.18
C GLN A 415 13.34 -5.54 -3.22
N ASP A 416 13.65 -6.39 -2.24
CA ASP A 416 14.68 -6.13 -1.23
C ASP A 416 16.06 -5.94 -1.85
N SER A 417 16.38 -6.73 -2.89
CA SER A 417 17.64 -6.64 -3.63
C SER A 417 17.74 -5.46 -4.58
N LYS A 418 16.63 -4.75 -4.84
CA LYS A 418 16.54 -3.61 -5.77
C LYS A 418 17.05 -3.93 -7.18
N LEU A 419 17.06 -5.20 -7.57
CA LEU A 419 17.44 -5.64 -8.92
C LEU A 419 16.49 -5.07 -9.98
N CYS A 420 15.22 -4.93 -9.59
CA CYS A 420 14.16 -4.27 -10.34
C CYS A 420 13.59 -3.16 -9.47
N LYS A 421 13.26 -2.01 -10.08
CA LYS A 421 12.60 -0.91 -9.36
C LYS A 421 11.08 -1.05 -9.38
N GLN A 422 10.55 -1.85 -10.30
CA GLN A 422 9.11 -2.02 -10.45
C GLN A 422 8.58 -3.20 -9.62
N SER A 423 7.40 -2.99 -9.04
CA SER A 423 6.65 -4.05 -8.38
C SER A 423 6.18 -5.12 -9.35
N GLY A 424 6.14 -6.37 -8.87
CA GLY A 424 5.71 -7.54 -9.63
C GLY A 424 6.81 -8.20 -10.47
N ALA A 425 8.05 -7.72 -10.43
CA ALA A 425 9.15 -8.29 -11.21
C ALA A 425 9.45 -9.75 -10.80
N GLY A 426 9.54 -10.04 -9.50
CA GLY A 426 9.81 -11.41 -9.03
C GLY A 426 8.64 -12.35 -9.31
N ALA A 427 7.41 -11.86 -9.25
CA ALA A 427 6.21 -12.58 -9.68
C ALA A 427 6.23 -12.95 -11.18
N LEU A 428 6.64 -12.03 -12.05
CA LEU A 428 6.76 -12.27 -13.49
C LEU A 428 7.86 -13.29 -13.82
N VAL A 429 8.98 -13.23 -13.09
CA VAL A 429 10.07 -14.20 -13.24
C VAL A 429 9.63 -15.59 -12.78
N TYR A 430 8.94 -15.68 -11.63
CA TYR A 430 8.39 -16.93 -11.13
C TYR A 430 7.51 -17.59 -12.20
N GLU A 431 6.57 -16.82 -12.78
CA GLU A 431 5.67 -17.31 -13.82
C GLU A 431 6.42 -17.76 -15.08
N SER A 432 7.46 -17.03 -15.48
CA SER A 432 8.30 -17.39 -16.62
C SER A 432 9.01 -18.73 -16.40
N HIS A 433 9.55 -18.98 -15.20
CA HIS A 433 10.17 -20.25 -14.83
C HIS A 433 9.18 -21.41 -14.81
N VAL A 434 7.99 -21.20 -14.23
CA VAL A 434 6.94 -22.23 -14.18
C VAL A 434 6.46 -22.57 -15.59
N LYS A 435 6.26 -21.56 -16.45
CA LYS A 435 5.86 -21.76 -17.84
C LYS A 435 6.91 -22.56 -18.62
N ALA A 436 8.19 -22.22 -18.48
CA ALA A 436 9.28 -22.94 -19.13
C ALA A 436 9.35 -24.41 -18.67
N TYR A 437 9.17 -24.66 -17.37
CA TYR A 437 9.10 -26.00 -16.81
C TYR A 437 7.94 -26.82 -17.39
N GLN A 438 6.73 -26.24 -17.42
CA GLN A 438 5.54 -26.90 -17.98
C GLN A 438 5.68 -27.21 -19.47
N GLN A 439 6.30 -26.31 -20.24
CA GLN A 439 6.55 -26.53 -21.67
C GLN A 439 7.53 -27.67 -21.92
N HIS A 440 8.59 -27.77 -21.11
CA HIS A 440 9.56 -28.85 -21.17
C HIS A 440 8.94 -30.22 -20.80
N ASP A 441 8.13 -30.28 -19.75
CA ASP A 441 7.43 -31.52 -19.37
C ASP A 441 6.42 -31.96 -20.45
N GLN A 442 5.71 -31.02 -21.07
CA GLN A 442 4.81 -31.33 -22.19
C GLN A 442 5.56 -31.83 -23.44
N GLN A 443 6.77 -31.32 -23.72
CA GLN A 443 7.61 -31.80 -24.82
C GLN A 443 8.12 -33.23 -24.53
N ASN A 444 8.60 -33.50 -23.32
CA ASN A 444 9.03 -34.85 -22.92
C ASN A 444 7.90 -35.87 -22.99
N LEU A 445 6.67 -35.48 -22.61
CA LEU A 445 5.49 -36.34 -22.75
C LEU A 445 5.14 -36.61 -24.23
N LYS A 446 5.28 -35.60 -25.11
CA LYS A 446 5.06 -35.78 -26.55
C LYS A 446 6.14 -36.65 -27.22
N GLU A 447 7.37 -36.59 -26.74
CA GLU A 447 8.50 -37.41 -27.23
C GLU A 447 8.51 -38.83 -26.66
N ALA A 448 7.85 -39.07 -25.52
CA ALA A 448 7.69 -40.42 -24.95
C ALA A 448 6.61 -41.26 -25.67
N VAL A 449 5.61 -40.61 -26.27
CA VAL A 449 4.43 -41.25 -26.90
C VAL A 449 4.67 -41.91 -28.29
N PRO A 450 5.72 -41.63 -29.10
CA PRO A 450 5.93 -42.34 -30.37
C PRO A 450 6.45 -43.79 -30.23
N SER A 451 6.77 -44.27 -29.03
CA SER A 451 7.37 -45.61 -28.84
C SER A 451 6.36 -46.76 -28.68
N LEU A 452 5.05 -46.48 -28.58
CA LEU A 452 4.02 -47.51 -28.35
C LEU A 452 3.18 -47.88 -29.58
N GLN A 453 3.42 -47.25 -30.75
CA GLN A 453 2.72 -47.60 -32.00
C GLN A 453 3.51 -48.55 -32.92
N SER A 454 4.75 -48.94 -32.59
CA SER A 454 5.55 -49.89 -33.38
C SER A 454 5.44 -51.36 -32.91
N MET A 455 4.63 -51.66 -31.90
CA MET A 455 4.37 -53.04 -31.46
C MET A 455 2.90 -53.42 -31.69
N ARG A 456 2.52 -53.62 -32.96
CA ARG A 456 1.40 -54.52 -33.30
C ARG A 456 1.99 -55.77 -33.96
N PRO A 457 1.84 -56.96 -33.35
CA PRO A 457 2.20 -58.20 -34.02
C PRO A 457 1.23 -58.45 -35.18
N SER A 458 1.81 -58.87 -36.31
CA SER A 458 1.17 -59.39 -37.52
C SER A 458 0.43 -60.69 -37.29
#